data_AF-A0A4R4XLU1-F1
#
_entry.id   AF-A0A4R4XLU1-F1
#
_cell.length_a   1.000
_cell.length_b   1.000
_cell.length_c   1.000
_cell.angle_alpha   90.00
_cell.angle_beta   90.00
_cell.angle_gamma   90.00
#
_symmetry.space_group_name_H-M   'P 1'
#
loop_
_entity.id
_entity.type
_entity.pdbx_description
1 polymer ?
#
loop_
_entity_poly.entity_id
_entity_poly.type
_entity_poly.pdbx_seq_one_letter_code
_entity_poly.pdbx_strand_id
1 'polypeptide(L)'
;MGYSLMSEIDFYEIVRVLNTDDSAALGVGNTHGVVVGISEEAGERKYAVLIGGTTYILGPSDLAQTGKKVDRETIYGGDIAHVLPERYSDDEP
;
A
#
# COMPACT_ATOMS: atom_id res chain seq x y z
N MET A 1 -14.76 21.01 21.25
CA MET A 1 -13.33 20.63 21.32
C MET A 1 -13.26 19.13 21.43
N GLY A 2 -12.49 18.47 20.55
CA GLY A 2 -12.39 17.02 20.48
C GLY A 2 -11.96 16.59 19.08
N TYR A 3 -10.72 16.88 18.73
CA TYR A 3 -10.09 16.46 17.48
C TYR A 3 -9.87 14.94 17.57
N SER A 4 -10.63 14.17 16.82
CA SER A 4 -10.27 12.80 16.46
C SER A 4 -10.83 12.52 15.08
N LEU A 5 -10.39 13.35 14.12
CA LEU A 5 -10.31 12.88 12.75
C LEU A 5 -9.12 11.91 12.74
N MET A 6 -9.36 10.67 13.13
CA MET A 6 -8.55 9.55 12.68
C MET A 6 -8.49 9.72 11.16
N SER A 7 -7.41 10.29 10.66
CA SER A 7 -7.12 10.28 9.24
C SER A 7 -6.80 8.83 8.93
N GLU A 8 -7.85 8.05 8.68
CA GLU A 8 -7.78 6.92 7.77
C GLU A 8 -6.86 7.36 6.63
N ILE A 9 -5.81 6.57 6.41
CA ILE A 9 -4.87 6.78 5.32
C ILE A 9 -5.68 6.51 4.04
N ASP A 10 -6.45 7.52 3.63
CA ASP A 10 -7.25 7.55 2.43
C ASP A 10 -6.26 7.78 1.28
N PHE A 11 -5.86 6.61 0.77
CA PHE A 11 -5.16 6.17 -0.44
C PHE A 11 -4.01 7.01 -1.03
N TYR A 12 -2.90 6.29 -1.28
CA TYR A 12 -1.61 6.70 -1.85
C TYR A 12 -0.85 7.79 -1.09
N GLU A 13 -0.60 7.52 0.19
CA GLU A 13 0.35 8.33 0.97
C GLU A 13 1.79 7.97 0.62
N ILE A 14 2.61 8.99 0.36
CA ILE A 14 4.06 8.84 0.24
C ILE A 14 4.62 8.66 1.63
N VAL A 15 5.31 7.55 1.84
CA VAL A 15 5.98 7.22 3.09
C VAL A 15 7.49 7.17 2.88
N ARG A 16 8.23 7.58 3.90
CA ARG A 16 9.66 7.34 3.97
C ARG A 16 9.87 6.01 4.69
N VAL A 17 10.59 5.10 4.05
CA VAL A 17 11.02 3.85 4.67
C VAL A 17 12.21 4.16 5.56
N LEU A 18 12.04 3.90 6.85
CA LEU A 18 13.09 4.04 7.86
C LEU A 18 14.14 2.96 7.65
N ASN A 19 15.31 3.12 8.27
CA ASN A 19 16.38 2.13 8.16
C ASN A 19 16.40 1.27 9.42
N THR A 20 15.46 0.33 9.47
CA THR A 20 15.33 -0.74 10.48
C THR A 20 16.00 -2.02 9.99
N ASP A 21 16.20 -3.02 10.85
CA ASP A 21 16.72 -4.33 10.44
C ASP A 21 15.88 -4.97 9.31
N ASP A 22 14.55 -4.86 9.39
CA ASP A 22 13.62 -5.47 8.43
C ASP A 22 13.70 -4.78 7.05
N SER A 23 13.59 -3.45 7.02
CA SER A 23 13.72 -2.66 5.79
C SER A 23 15.13 -2.71 5.18
N ALA A 24 16.18 -2.85 6.00
CA ALA A 24 17.55 -3.04 5.54
C ALA A 24 17.74 -4.44 4.93
N ALA A 25 17.16 -5.48 5.53
CA ALA A 25 17.18 -6.84 4.98
C ALA A 25 16.48 -6.94 3.62
N LEU A 26 15.43 -6.14 3.42
CA LEU A 26 14.72 -6.00 2.15
C LEU A 26 15.42 -5.06 1.15
N GLY A 27 16.49 -4.36 1.56
CA GLY A 27 17.23 -3.43 0.71
C GLY A 27 16.50 -2.12 0.38
N VAL A 28 15.45 -1.78 1.15
CA VAL A 28 14.57 -0.62 0.91
C VAL A 28 14.72 0.47 1.97
N GLY A 29 15.67 0.32 2.91
CA GLY A 29 15.97 1.33 3.92
C GLY A 29 16.32 2.71 3.34
N ASN A 30 15.87 3.78 4.00
CA ASN A 30 16.06 5.17 3.59
C ASN A 30 15.46 5.56 2.23
N THR A 31 14.59 4.73 1.65
CA THR A 31 13.90 5.04 0.39
C THR A 31 12.54 5.72 0.62
N HIS A 32 11.93 6.22 -0.45
CA HIS A 32 10.54 6.65 -0.44
C HIS A 32 9.70 5.62 -1.20
N GLY A 33 8.52 5.34 -0.67
CA GLY A 33 7.55 4.46 -1.29
C GLY A 33 6.15 5.04 -1.20
N VAL A 34 5.20 4.39 -1.87
CA VAL A 34 3.79 4.76 -1.77
C VAL A 34 2.99 3.64 -1.16
N VAL A 35 2.19 3.94 -0.15
CA VAL A 35 1.25 2.98 0.43
C VAL A 35 0.11 2.73 -0.56
N VAL A 36 0.05 1.53 -1.11
CA VAL A 36 -0.97 1.10 -2.07
C VAL A 36 -2.03 0.18 -1.43
N GLY A 37 -1.79 -0.28 -0.20
CA GLY A 37 -2.74 -1.12 0.53
C GLY A 37 -2.41 -1.24 2.02
N ILE A 38 -3.41 -1.64 2.79
CA ILE A 38 -3.32 -1.88 4.22
C ILE A 38 -3.90 -3.27 4.47
N SER A 39 -3.17 -4.09 5.21
CA SER A 39 -3.63 -5.39 5.69
C SER A 39 -3.62 -5.35 7.22
N GLU A 40 -4.62 -5.93 7.85
CA GLU A 40 -4.69 -6.07 9.30
C GLU A 40 -4.92 -7.55 9.60
N GLU A 41 -3.90 -8.21 10.17
CA GLU A 41 -3.95 -9.63 10.50
C GLU A 41 -3.56 -9.79 11.97
N ALA A 42 -4.39 -10.50 12.74
CA ALA A 42 -4.15 -10.80 14.16
C ALA A 42 -3.85 -9.58 15.06
N GLY A 43 -4.34 -8.39 14.70
CA GLY A 43 -4.10 -7.14 15.43
C GLY A 43 -2.81 -6.40 15.04
N GLU A 44 -2.05 -6.95 14.09
CA GLU A 44 -0.89 -6.29 13.50
C GLU A 44 -1.30 -5.66 12.16
N ARG A 45 -1.16 -4.33 12.08
CA ARG A 45 -1.37 -3.60 10.84
C ARG A 45 -0.10 -3.64 10.01
N LYS A 46 -0.22 -4.03 8.74
CA LYS A 46 0.86 -4.05 7.75
C LYS A 46 0.48 -3.20 6.54
N TYR A 47 1.47 -2.61 5.90
CA TYR A 47 1.29 -1.73 4.76
C TYR A 47 1.95 -2.32 3.53
N ALA A 48 1.21 -2.37 2.42
CA ALA A 48 1.77 -2.67 1.11
C ALA A 48 2.33 -1.39 0.52
N VAL A 49 3.66 -1.33 0.36
CA VAL A 49 4.40 -0.15 -0.08
C VAL A 49 5.06 -0.42 -1.43
N LEU A 50 4.69 0.35 -2.44
CA LEU A 50 5.28 0.30 -3.78
C LEU A 50 6.58 1.10 -3.80
N ILE A 51 7.70 0.45 -4.11
CA ILE A 51 9.04 1.04 -4.18
C ILE A 51 9.69 0.54 -5.48
N GLY A 52 10.03 1.47 -6.38
CA GLY A 52 10.70 1.12 -7.64
C GLY A 52 9.96 0.10 -8.51
N GLY A 53 8.63 0.07 -8.46
CA GLY A 53 7.78 -0.87 -9.23
C GLY A 53 7.58 -2.24 -8.57
N THR A 54 8.16 -2.48 -7.40
CA THR A 54 7.93 -3.71 -6.60
C THR A 54 7.18 -3.36 -5.31
N THR A 55 6.23 -4.19 -4.92
CA THR A 55 5.46 -4.01 -3.69
C THR A 55 6.08 -4.80 -2.54
N TYR A 56 6.35 -4.13 -1.43
CA TYR A 56 6.87 -4.72 -0.20
C TYR A 56 5.83 -4.62 0.91
N ILE A 57 5.81 -5.59 1.83
CA ILE A 57 4.95 -5.54 3.02
C ILE A 57 5.80 -5.07 4.19
N LEU A 58 5.46 -3.91 4.75
CA LEU A 58 6.23 -3.26 5.82
C LEU A 58 5.35 -3.00 7.03
N GLY A 59 5.96 -3.03 8.22
CA GLY A 59 5.29 -2.70 9.47
C GLY A 59 5.17 -1.17 9.67
N PRO A 60 4.32 -0.72 10.61
CA PRO A 60 4.19 0.69 10.96
C PRO A 60 5.51 1.28 11.48
N SER A 61 6.33 0.47 12.16
CA SER A 61 7.60 0.91 12.73
C SER A 61 8.69 1.17 11.67
N ASP A 62 8.52 0.62 10.47
CA ASP A 62 9.45 0.78 9.35
C ASP A 62 9.10 2.00 8.48
N LEU A 63 7.99 2.69 8.78
CA LEU A 63 7.45 3.74 7.94
C LEU A 63 7.31 5.05 8.71
N ALA A 64 7.70 6.14 8.06
CA ALA A 64 7.44 7.49 8.50
C ALA A 64 6.55 8.22 7.48
N GLN A 65 5.43 8.75 7.96
CA GLN A 65 4.53 9.55 7.13
C GLN A 65 5.25 10.82 6.67
N THR A 66 5.09 11.17 5.39
CA THR A 66 5.63 12.44 4.87
C THR A 66 4.56 13.54 4.79
N GLY A 67 3.29 13.20 5.02
CA GLY A 67 2.15 14.09 4.83
C GLY A 67 1.87 14.42 3.35
N LYS A 68 2.62 13.83 2.41
CA LYS A 68 2.40 14.00 0.98
C LYS A 68 1.54 12.87 0.46
N LYS A 69 0.56 13.22 -0.36
CA LYS A 69 -0.27 12.26 -1.10
C LYS A 69 0.11 12.30 -2.58
N VAL A 70 -0.07 11.19 -3.27
CA VAL A 70 0.04 11.13 -4.72
C VAL A 70 -1.31 10.79 -5.32
N ASP A 71 -1.58 11.37 -6.50
CA ASP A 71 -2.84 11.17 -7.18
C ASP A 71 -2.94 9.75 -7.75
N ARG A 72 -4.13 9.14 -7.65
CA ARG A 72 -4.37 7.75 -8.06
C ARG A 72 -4.00 7.51 -9.51
N GLU A 73 -4.30 8.49 -10.37
CA GLU A 73 -4.03 8.48 -11.81
C GLU A 73 -2.52 8.42 -12.13
N THR A 74 -1.68 8.88 -11.19
CA THR A 74 -0.22 8.84 -11.36
C THR A 74 0.37 7.46 -11.08
N ILE A 75 -0.28 6.64 -10.24
CA ILE A 75 0.17 5.26 -9.92
C ILE A 75 -0.40 4.26 -10.92
N TYR A 76 -1.66 4.42 -11.28
CA TYR A 76 -2.32 3.60 -12.28
C TYR A 76 -2.21 4.25 -13.65
N GLY A 77 -0.99 4.36 -14.17
CA GLY A 77 -0.75 4.68 -15.58
C GLY A 77 -1.01 3.49 -16.53
N GLY A 78 -1.61 2.41 -16.05
CA GLY A 78 -1.71 1.11 -16.73
C GLY A 78 -3.14 0.78 -17.17
N ASP A 79 -3.26 0.47 -18.47
CA ASP A 79 -4.36 -0.12 -19.24
C ASP A 79 -5.60 -0.61 -18.47
N ILE A 80 -6.77 -0.21 -18.97
CA ILE A 80 -8.07 -0.75 -18.58
C ILE A 80 -8.13 -2.20 -19.02
N ALA A 81 -7.86 -3.13 -18.09
CA ALA A 81 -8.14 -4.54 -18.32
C ALA A 81 -9.67 -4.75 -18.34
N HIS A 82 -10.26 -4.80 -19.53
CA HIS A 82 -11.63 -5.27 -19.72
C HIS A 82 -11.68 -6.78 -19.41
N VAL A 83 -11.95 -7.12 -18.15
CA VAL A 83 -12.25 -8.49 -17.75
C VAL A 83 -13.70 -8.78 -18.16
N LEU A 84 -13.87 -9.61 -19.19
CA LEU A 84 -15.16 -10.21 -19.49
C LEU A 84 -15.48 -11.24 -18.39
N PRO A 85 -16.66 -11.18 -17.76
CA PRO A 85 -17.03 -12.20 -16.80
C PRO A 85 -17.17 -13.55 -17.51
N GLU A 86 -16.24 -14.47 -17.26
CA GLU A 86 -16.46 -15.88 -17.59
C GLU A 86 -17.56 -16.40 -16.66
N ARG A 87 -18.72 -16.73 -17.23
CA ARG A 87 -19.74 -17.47 -16.51
C ARG A 87 -19.17 -18.86 -16.21
N TYR A 88 -19.09 -19.20 -14.93
CA TYR A 88 -18.85 -20.58 -14.52
C TYR A 88 -19.92 -21.47 -15.15
N SER A 89 -19.48 -22.45 -15.94
CA SER A 89 -20.33 -23.55 -16.41
C SER A 89 -20.56 -24.51 -15.26
N ASP A 90 -21.40 -24.11 -14.31
CA ASP A 90 -22.01 -25.02 -13.33
C ASP A 90 -23.53 -24.81 -13.42
N ASP A 91 -24.04 -25.14 -14.60
CA ASP A 91 -25.45 -25.43 -14.86
C ASP A 91 -25.41 -26.86 -15.43
N GLU A 92 -25.26 -27.83 -14.53
CA GLU A 92 -25.55 -29.22 -14.86
C GLU A 92 -27.07 -29.45 -14.75
N PRO A 93 -27.66 -30.24 -15.68
CA PRO A 93 -29.08 -30.23 -16.06
C PRO A 93 -30.08 -30.78 -15.03
#